data_AF-A0A7C4JLH0-F1
#
_entry.id   AF-A0A7C4JLH0-F1
#
_cell.length_a   1.000
_cell.length_b   1.000
_cell.length_c   1.000
_cell.angle_alpha   90.00
_cell.angle_beta   90.00
_cell.angle_gamma   90.00
#
_symmetry.space_group_name_H-M   'P 1'
#
loop_
_entity.id
_entity.type
_entity.pdbx_description
1 polymer ?
#
loop_
_entity_poly.entity_id
_entity_poly.type
_entity_poly.pdbx_seq_one_letter_code
_entity_poly.pdbx_strand_id
1 'polypeptide(L)'
;MDLYSVIRRNLYCCYMMEKMVTDVFDKYADVMKHRSIYISTVLNAIALESKKHAELLGFLAKQFDLFEETDCAQFVGEPWVKTQRVLDRLSLGEEMDLKSFLETQIWIEGAIGEETYHKILLPLLIKCINVNCLKEETAKTLEVILRKIVKDEKWHEEVLMKLAEHKF
;
A
#
# COMPACT_ATOMS: atom_id res chain seq x y z
N MET A 1 -1.52 -10.80 -23.00
CA MET A 1 -0.61 -9.90 -22.26
C MET A 1 0.59 -10.72 -21.86
N ASP A 2 1.81 -10.29 -22.19
CA ASP A 2 3.01 -11.00 -21.74
C ASP A 2 3.24 -10.76 -20.24
N LEU A 3 4.01 -11.66 -19.61
CA LEU A 3 4.24 -11.65 -18.17
C LEU A 3 5.00 -10.39 -17.71
N TYR A 4 5.85 -9.84 -18.58
CA TYR A 4 6.62 -8.63 -18.28
C TYR A 4 5.65 -7.45 -18.12
N SER A 5 4.76 -7.19 -19.08
CA SER A 5 3.73 -6.15 -19.00
C SER A 5 2.81 -6.29 -17.79
N VAL A 6 2.42 -7.53 -17.43
CA VAL A 6 1.64 -7.77 -16.21
C VAL A 6 2.39 -7.26 -14.96
N ILE A 7 3.69 -7.52 -14.85
CA ILE A 7 4.50 -7.06 -13.72
C ILE A 7 4.64 -5.54 -13.73
N ARG A 8 4.84 -4.92 -14.90
CA ARG A 8 4.95 -3.45 -15.00
C ARG A 8 3.72 -2.76 -14.40
N ARG A 9 2.54 -3.23 -14.84
CA ARG A 9 1.25 -2.71 -14.40
C ARG A 9 1.00 -2.97 -12.91
N ASN A 10 1.32 -4.16 -12.42
CA ASN A 10 1.17 -4.46 -10.99
C ASN A 10 2.09 -3.59 -10.14
N LEU A 11 3.37 -3.45 -10.51
CA LEU A 11 4.31 -2.59 -9.78
C LEU A 11 3.86 -1.13 -9.79
N TYR A 12 3.38 -0.62 -10.93
CA TYR A 12 2.77 0.71 -11.03
C TYR A 12 1.60 0.86 -10.05
N CYS A 13 0.70 -0.12 -10.00
CA CYS A 13 -0.45 -0.05 -9.11
C CYS A 13 -0.13 -0.19 -7.64
N CYS A 14 0.88 -1.00 -7.29
CA CYS A 14 1.42 -1.05 -5.93
C CYS A 14 1.98 0.31 -5.53
N TYR A 15 2.79 0.92 -6.39
CA TYR A 15 3.31 2.29 -6.19
C TYR A 15 2.19 3.32 -5.96
N MET A 16 1.15 3.29 -6.79
CA MET A 16 0.03 4.24 -6.68
C MET A 16 -0.82 3.97 -5.43
N MET A 17 -1.00 2.71 -5.05
CA MET A 17 -1.71 2.32 -3.84
C MET A 17 -1.03 2.87 -2.59
N GLU A 18 0.28 2.65 -2.46
CA GLU A 18 1.08 3.16 -1.33
C GLU A 18 1.00 4.69 -1.19
N LYS A 19 1.01 5.41 -2.32
CA LYS A 19 0.83 6.87 -2.30
C LYS A 19 -0.55 7.26 -1.79
N MET A 20 -1.58 6.57 -2.25
CA MET A 20 -2.95 6.86 -1.84
C MET A 20 -3.17 6.55 -0.36
N VAL A 21 -2.58 5.46 0.15
CA VAL A 21 -2.58 5.09 1.57
C VAL A 21 -1.85 6.14 2.40
N THR A 22 -0.67 6.59 1.95
CA THR A 22 0.08 7.71 2.56
C THR A 22 -0.83 8.93 2.73
N ASP A 23 -1.49 9.36 1.65
CA ASP A 23 -2.35 10.54 1.66
C ASP A 23 -3.54 10.39 2.61
N VAL A 24 -4.14 9.19 2.70
CA VAL A 24 -5.24 8.89 3.63
C VAL A 24 -4.79 9.03 5.08
N PHE A 25 -3.65 8.42 5.43
CA PHE A 25 -3.14 8.48 6.80
C PHE A 25 -2.69 9.88 7.20
N ASP A 26 -1.95 10.59 6.34
CA ASP A 26 -1.53 11.97 6.60
C ASP A 26 -2.75 12.88 6.85
N LYS A 27 -3.76 12.82 5.98
CA LYS A 27 -4.98 13.62 6.13
C LYS A 27 -5.73 13.31 7.42
N TYR A 28 -5.88 12.03 7.75
CA TYR A 28 -6.62 11.67 8.96
C TYR A 28 -5.82 11.94 10.25
N ALA A 29 -4.50 11.78 10.21
CA ALA A 29 -3.61 12.20 11.29
C ALA A 29 -3.75 13.70 11.58
N ASP A 30 -3.91 14.52 10.54
CA ASP A 30 -4.14 15.95 10.64
C ASP A 30 -5.50 16.28 11.29
N VAL A 31 -6.55 15.50 11.03
CA VAL A 31 -7.84 15.61 11.73
C VAL A 31 -7.67 15.25 13.21
N MET A 32 -6.90 14.20 13.49
CA MET A 32 -6.71 13.67 14.84
C MET A 32 -5.77 14.52 15.70
N LYS A 33 -4.93 15.40 15.14
CA LYS A 33 -3.96 16.19 15.92
C LYS A 33 -4.59 17.02 17.04
N HIS A 34 -5.83 17.45 16.85
CA HIS A 34 -6.59 18.22 17.83
C HIS A 34 -7.43 17.37 18.79
N ARG A 35 -7.64 16.08 18.46
CA ARG A 35 -8.47 15.14 19.24
C ARG A 35 -7.61 14.20 20.09
N SER A 36 -6.51 13.70 19.53
CA SER A 36 -5.53 12.84 20.19
C SER A 36 -4.20 12.89 19.47
N ILE A 37 -3.21 13.56 20.09
CA ILE A 37 -1.82 13.63 19.59
C ILE A 37 -1.21 12.23 19.46
N TYR A 38 -1.55 11.33 20.38
CA TYR A 38 -1.08 9.94 20.34
C TYR A 38 -1.51 9.24 19.04
N ILE A 39 -2.80 9.31 18.70
CA ILE A 39 -3.33 8.68 17.48
C ILE A 39 -2.75 9.36 16.25
N SER A 40 -2.73 10.69 16.23
CA SER A 40 -2.12 11.46 15.14
C SER A 40 -0.67 11.03 14.88
N THR A 41 0.12 10.83 15.94
CA THR A 41 1.52 10.40 15.84
C THR A 41 1.65 9.00 15.24
N VAL A 42 0.79 8.05 15.65
CA VAL A 42 0.82 6.69 15.12
C VAL A 42 0.43 6.67 13.64
N LEU A 43 -0.62 7.38 13.26
CA LEU A 43 -1.05 7.47 11.85
C LEU A 43 0.02 8.10 10.96
N ASN A 44 0.69 9.17 11.42
CA ASN A 44 1.82 9.78 10.71
C ASN A 44 3.01 8.81 10.56
N ALA A 45 3.24 7.93 11.55
CA ALA A 45 4.30 6.94 11.45
C ALA A 45 4.01 5.91 10.35
N ILE A 46 2.75 5.44 10.25
CA ILE A 46 2.31 4.55 9.17
C ILE A 46 2.42 5.27 7.82
N ALA A 47 1.90 6.49 7.69
CA ALA A 47 2.01 7.29 6.46
C ALA A 47 3.46 7.44 5.98
N LEU A 48 4.39 7.69 6.91
CA LEU A 48 5.82 7.80 6.59
C LEU A 48 6.42 6.49 6.06
N GLU A 49 5.97 5.34 6.55
CA GLU A 49 6.42 4.04 6.07
C GLU A 49 5.83 3.69 4.70
N SER A 50 4.51 3.88 4.50
CA SER A 50 3.87 3.72 3.19
C SER A 50 4.49 4.64 2.13
N LYS A 51 4.87 5.86 2.50
CA LYS A 51 5.60 6.76 1.60
C LYS A 51 6.94 6.18 1.16
N LYS A 52 7.70 5.56 2.07
CA LYS A 52 8.97 4.89 1.73
C LYS A 52 8.72 3.67 0.84
N HIS A 53 7.63 2.92 1.06
CA HIS A 53 7.24 1.83 0.17
C HIS A 53 6.98 2.35 -1.25
N ALA A 54 6.19 3.42 -1.39
CA ALA A 54 5.96 4.07 -2.68
C ALA A 54 7.28 4.51 -3.34
N GLU A 55 8.17 5.18 -2.61
CA GLU A 55 9.46 5.63 -3.14
C GLU A 55 10.32 4.45 -3.64
N LEU A 56 10.39 3.37 -2.87
CA LEU A 56 11.12 2.16 -3.25
C LEU A 56 10.52 1.48 -4.49
N LEU A 57 9.20 1.24 -4.48
CA LEU A 57 8.49 0.61 -5.61
C LEU A 57 8.63 1.45 -6.88
N GLY A 58 8.42 2.77 -6.78
CA GLY A 58 8.52 3.69 -7.89
C GLY A 58 9.95 3.80 -8.44
N PHE A 59 10.97 3.81 -7.56
CA PHE A 59 12.37 3.82 -7.96
C PHE A 59 12.73 2.55 -8.73
N LEU A 60 12.42 1.37 -8.18
CA LEU A 60 12.72 0.10 -8.83
C LEU A 60 11.97 -0.05 -10.15
N ALA A 61 10.69 0.34 -10.16
CA ALA A 61 9.87 0.26 -11.35
C ALA A 61 10.45 1.15 -12.47
N LYS A 62 10.97 2.35 -12.17
CA LYS A 62 11.64 3.19 -13.17
C LYS A 62 13.00 2.65 -13.59
N GLN A 63 13.82 2.22 -12.64
CA GLN A 63 15.19 1.78 -12.88
C GLN A 63 15.26 0.55 -13.80
N PHE A 64 14.23 -0.30 -13.76
CA PHE A 64 14.17 -1.53 -14.53
C PHE A 64 13.20 -1.48 -15.73
N ASP A 65 12.73 -0.29 -16.11
CA ASP A 65 11.69 -0.08 -17.13
C ASP A 65 10.41 -0.91 -16.88
N LEU A 66 10.11 -1.08 -15.60
CA LEU A 66 8.94 -1.77 -15.08
C LEU A 66 7.78 -0.82 -14.74
N PHE A 67 7.76 0.38 -15.32
CA PHE A 67 6.72 1.37 -15.10
C PHE A 67 5.81 1.44 -16.33
N GLU A 68 4.54 1.10 -16.17
CA GLU A 68 3.51 1.24 -17.21
C GLU A 68 2.26 1.80 -16.55
N GLU A 69 1.94 3.06 -16.86
CA GLU A 69 0.72 3.69 -16.35
C GLU A 69 -0.51 2.90 -16.80
N THR A 70 -1.41 2.63 -15.86
CA THR A 70 -2.61 1.84 -16.11
C THR A 70 -3.73 2.23 -15.14
N ASP A 71 -4.96 1.81 -15.45
CA ASP A 71 -6.09 1.90 -14.52
C ASP A 71 -5.94 0.88 -13.40
N CYS A 72 -5.59 1.32 -12.21
CA CYS A 72 -5.31 0.45 -11.07
C CYS A 72 -6.55 -0.09 -10.36
N ALA A 73 -7.72 0.49 -10.57
CA ALA A 73 -8.96 -0.05 -10.03
C ALA A 73 -9.23 -1.47 -10.55
N GLN A 74 -8.85 -1.74 -11.81
CA GLN A 74 -9.02 -3.06 -12.44
C GLN A 74 -8.03 -4.12 -11.93
N PHE A 75 -6.84 -3.72 -11.45
CA PHE A 75 -5.79 -4.64 -11.02
C PHE A 75 -5.82 -4.89 -9.52
N VAL A 76 -6.03 -3.84 -8.73
CA VAL A 76 -6.05 -3.91 -7.27
C VAL A 76 -7.45 -4.27 -6.77
N GLY A 77 -8.51 -3.81 -7.45
CA GLY A 77 -9.89 -4.15 -7.11
C GLY A 77 -10.43 -3.37 -5.93
N GLU A 78 -11.08 -4.07 -5.00
CA GLU A 78 -11.82 -3.46 -3.88
C GLU A 78 -10.94 -2.62 -2.93
N PRO A 79 -9.69 -2.99 -2.59
CA PRO A 79 -8.79 -2.12 -1.82
C PRO A 79 -8.65 -0.73 -2.44
N TRP A 80 -8.41 -0.65 -3.75
CA TRP A 80 -8.30 0.62 -4.45
C TRP A 80 -9.55 1.48 -4.29
N VAL A 81 -10.73 0.89 -4.53
CA VAL A 81 -12.01 1.61 -4.45
C VAL A 81 -12.28 2.13 -3.05
N LYS A 82 -11.99 1.34 -2.01
CA LYS A 82 -12.18 1.76 -0.61
C LYS A 82 -11.21 2.86 -0.20
N THR A 83 -9.93 2.73 -0.53
CA THR A 83 -8.93 3.76 -0.20
C THR A 83 -9.25 5.07 -0.92
N GLN A 84 -9.60 5.02 -2.21
CA GLN A 84 -10.02 6.21 -2.95
C GLN A 84 -11.24 6.86 -2.31
N ARG A 85 -12.26 6.08 -1.93
CA ARG A 85 -13.46 6.61 -1.27
C ARG A 85 -13.13 7.27 0.06
N VAL A 86 -12.24 6.70 0.87
CA VAL A 86 -11.80 7.33 2.12
C VAL A 86 -11.09 8.64 1.83
N LEU A 87 -10.14 8.64 0.88
CA LEU A 87 -9.39 9.82 0.49
C LEU A 87 -10.29 10.95 -0.01
N ASP A 88 -11.30 10.63 -0.82
CA ASP A 88 -12.26 11.59 -1.34
C ASP A 88 -13.04 12.25 -0.20
N ARG A 89 -13.58 11.44 0.73
CA ARG A 89 -14.32 11.95 1.91
C ARG A 89 -13.45 12.89 2.76
N LEU A 90 -12.21 12.48 3.05
CA LEU A 90 -11.26 13.30 3.80
C LEU A 90 -10.91 14.60 3.06
N SER A 91 -10.80 14.56 1.74
CA SER A 91 -10.49 15.73 0.92
C SER A 91 -11.65 16.71 0.81
N LEU A 92 -12.89 16.24 0.95
CA LEU A 92 -14.09 17.06 1.08
C LEU A 92 -14.30 17.61 2.50
N GLY A 93 -13.45 17.23 3.47
CA GLY A 93 -13.59 17.62 4.86
C GLY A 93 -14.78 16.96 5.57
N GLU A 94 -15.29 15.85 5.04
CA GLU A 94 -16.35 15.09 5.69
C GLU A 94 -15.84 14.49 7.01
N GLU A 95 -16.64 14.58 8.06
CA GLU A 95 -16.32 13.88 9.30
C GLU A 95 -16.40 12.36 9.08
N MET A 96 -15.35 11.69 9.55
CA MET A 96 -15.29 10.25 9.68
C MET A 96 -15.00 9.94 11.14
N ASP A 97 -15.75 9.01 11.73
CA ASP A 97 -15.45 8.57 13.09
C ASP A 97 -14.22 7.66 13.08
N LEU A 98 -13.43 7.73 14.17
CA LEU A 98 -12.19 6.99 14.30
C LEU A 98 -12.39 5.48 14.16
N LYS A 99 -13.49 4.95 14.69
CA LYS A 99 -13.75 3.51 14.63
C LYS A 99 -13.96 3.06 13.18
N SER A 100 -14.83 3.73 12.43
CA SER A 100 -15.07 3.43 11.01
C SER A 100 -13.80 3.60 10.17
N PHE A 101 -13.01 4.64 10.45
CA PHE A 101 -11.71 4.83 9.81
C PHE A 101 -10.79 3.63 10.06
N LEU A 102 -10.57 3.25 11.33
CA LEU A 102 -9.68 2.15 11.70
C LEU A 102 -10.16 0.81 11.14
N GLU A 103 -11.45 0.49 11.24
CA GLU A 103 -12.02 -0.74 10.66
C GLU A 103 -11.77 -0.82 9.15
N THR A 104 -11.88 0.31 8.44
CA THR A 104 -11.61 0.37 7.01
C THR A 104 -10.12 0.20 6.70
N GLN A 105 -9.25 0.88 7.45
CA GLN A 105 -7.80 0.81 7.21
C GLN A 105 -7.21 -0.56 7.57
N ILE A 106 -7.64 -1.18 8.67
CA ILE A 106 -7.23 -2.56 9.03
C ILE A 106 -7.50 -3.51 7.86
N TRP A 107 -8.70 -3.42 7.27
CA TRP A 107 -9.04 -4.24 6.12
C TRP A 107 -8.18 -3.91 4.88
N ILE A 108 -7.88 -2.63 4.64
CA ILE A 108 -7.05 -2.19 3.52
C ILE A 108 -5.62 -2.75 3.67
N GLU A 109 -4.96 -2.55 4.81
CA GLU A 109 -3.58 -3.02 5.03
C GLU A 109 -3.48 -4.53 4.92
N GLY A 110 -4.42 -5.26 5.52
CA GLY A 110 -4.48 -6.71 5.41
C GLY A 110 -4.64 -7.17 3.95
N ALA A 111 -5.53 -6.52 3.19
CA ALA A 111 -5.77 -6.87 1.79
C ALA A 111 -4.59 -6.51 0.86
N ILE A 112 -3.94 -5.37 1.07
CA ILE A 112 -2.76 -4.98 0.29
C ILE A 112 -1.59 -5.94 0.58
N GLY A 113 -1.27 -6.12 1.86
CA GLY A 113 -0.14 -6.96 2.30
C GLY A 113 -0.30 -8.42 1.88
N GLU A 114 -1.47 -9.02 2.14
CA GLU A 114 -1.71 -10.45 1.89
C GLU A 114 -2.07 -10.74 0.42
N GLU A 115 -3.05 -10.04 -0.15
CA GLU A 115 -3.53 -10.39 -1.50
C GLU A 115 -2.65 -9.78 -2.60
N THR A 116 -2.36 -8.49 -2.51
CA THR A 116 -1.66 -7.79 -3.60
C THR A 116 -0.17 -8.12 -3.61
N TYR A 117 0.52 -7.98 -2.48
CA TYR A 117 1.97 -8.20 -2.44
C TYR A 117 2.33 -9.67 -2.27
N HIS A 118 1.73 -10.37 -1.31
CA HIS A 118 2.13 -11.74 -0.99
C HIS A 118 1.61 -12.78 -1.99
N LYS A 119 0.33 -12.72 -2.38
CA LYS A 119 -0.30 -13.74 -3.25
C LYS A 119 -0.22 -13.44 -4.74
N ILE A 120 -0.09 -12.17 -5.14
CA ILE A 120 -0.03 -11.79 -6.56
C ILE A 120 1.40 -11.41 -6.98
N LEU A 121 1.95 -10.32 -6.45
CA LEU A 121 3.18 -9.74 -6.99
C LEU A 121 4.43 -10.61 -6.74
N LEU A 122 4.61 -11.15 -5.53
CA LEU A 122 5.72 -12.05 -5.23
C LEU A 122 5.74 -13.30 -6.12
N PRO A 123 4.64 -14.06 -6.28
CA PRO A 123 4.60 -15.20 -7.20
C PRO A 123 4.83 -14.83 -8.66
N LEU A 124 4.34 -13.68 -9.12
CA LEU A 124 4.58 -13.21 -10.49
C LEU A 124 6.07 -12.92 -10.73
N LEU A 125 6.76 -12.33 -9.76
CA LEU A 125 8.20 -12.09 -9.86
C LEU A 125 9.00 -13.39 -9.85
N ILE A 126 8.66 -14.34 -8.97
CA ILE A 126 9.27 -15.68 -8.95
C ILE A 126 9.08 -16.37 -10.30
N LYS A 127 7.87 -16.32 -10.85
CA LYS A 127 7.59 -16.87 -12.18
C LYS A 127 8.45 -16.21 -13.26
N CYS A 128 8.66 -14.90 -13.17
CA CYS A 128 9.49 -14.17 -14.12
C CYS A 128 10.98 -14.50 -14.07
N ILE A 129 11.50 -14.82 -12.88
CA ILE A 129 12.84 -15.41 -12.72
C ILE A 129 12.91 -16.72 -13.51
N ASN A 130 11.94 -17.61 -13.30
CA ASN A 130 11.95 -18.95 -13.89
C ASN A 130 11.83 -18.93 -15.42
N VAL A 131 11.19 -17.92 -16.00
CA VAL A 131 11.04 -17.78 -17.46
C VAL A 131 12.00 -16.75 -18.08
N ASN A 132 13.00 -16.27 -17.32
CA ASN A 132 13.98 -15.27 -17.75
C ASN A 132 13.36 -14.00 -18.36
N CYS A 133 12.21 -13.56 -17.84
CA CYS A 133 11.57 -12.33 -18.29
C CYS A 133 12.28 -11.07 -17.74
N LEU A 134 13.03 -11.24 -16.65
CA LEU A 134 13.80 -10.22 -15.95
C LEU A 134 15.21 -10.76 -15.68
N LYS A 135 16.18 -9.84 -15.56
CA LYS A 135 17.51 -10.22 -15.06
C LYS A 135 17.37 -10.79 -13.65
N GLU A 136 18.05 -11.90 -13.37
CA GLU A 136 17.96 -12.59 -12.08
C GLU A 136 18.28 -11.68 -10.90
N GLU A 137 19.31 -10.83 -11.04
CA GLU A 137 19.70 -9.84 -10.02
C GLU A 137 18.57 -8.87 -9.69
N THR A 138 17.89 -8.33 -10.71
CA THR A 138 16.76 -7.41 -10.58
C THR A 138 15.62 -8.07 -9.82
N ALA A 139 15.29 -9.30 -10.19
CA ALA A 139 14.17 -10.01 -9.60
C ALA A 139 14.43 -10.43 -8.15
N LYS A 140 15.67 -10.81 -7.81
CA LYS A 140 16.07 -11.05 -6.40
C LYS A 140 15.99 -9.79 -5.55
N THR A 141 16.42 -8.63 -6.07
CA THR A 141 16.29 -7.35 -5.38
C THR A 141 14.82 -7.00 -5.12
N LEU A 142 13.96 -7.15 -6.14
CA LEU A 142 12.52 -6.93 -6.00
C LEU A 142 11.89 -7.88 -4.96
N GLU A 143 12.26 -9.15 -4.97
CA GLU A 143 11.77 -10.13 -4.00
C GLU A 143 12.08 -9.73 -2.55
N VAL A 144 13.34 -9.35 -2.27
CA VAL A 144 13.76 -8.93 -0.92
C VAL A 144 12.97 -7.71 -0.45
N ILE A 145 12.79 -6.72 -1.32
CA ILE A 145 12.09 -5.47 -0.99
C ILE A 145 10.61 -5.74 -0.73
N LEU A 146 9.95 -6.52 -1.58
CA LEU A 146 8.54 -6.86 -1.38
C LEU A 146 8.30 -7.69 -0.13
N ARG A 147 9.21 -8.62 0.20
CA ARG A 147 9.14 -9.36 1.46
C ARG A 147 9.27 -8.45 2.68
N LYS A 148 10.02 -7.35 2.58
CA LYS A 148 10.09 -6.34 3.64
C LYS A 148 8.77 -5.59 3.73
N ILE A 149 8.25 -5.07 2.60
CA ILE A 149 6.97 -4.36 2.55
C ILE A 149 5.84 -5.21 3.14
N VAL A 150 5.69 -6.48 2.73
CA VAL A 150 4.67 -7.40 3.29
C VAL A 150 4.75 -7.52 4.82
N LYS A 151 5.95 -7.51 5.41
CA LYS A 151 6.11 -7.55 6.87
C LYS A 151 5.69 -6.24 7.53
N ASP A 152 5.93 -5.12 6.84
CA ASP A 152 5.59 -3.79 7.32
C ASP A 152 4.08 -3.57 7.27
N GLU A 153 3.42 -3.95 6.17
CA GLU A 153 1.95 -3.90 6.05
C GLU A 153 1.27 -4.72 7.16
N LYS A 154 1.81 -5.90 7.47
CA LYS A 154 1.31 -6.71 8.59
C LYS A 154 1.47 -5.99 9.93
N TRP A 155 2.59 -5.30 10.13
CA TRP A 155 2.80 -4.50 11.34
C TRP A 155 1.84 -3.30 11.39
N HIS A 156 1.56 -2.63 10.26
CA HIS A 156 0.54 -1.57 10.17
C HIS A 156 -0.83 -2.08 10.59
N GLU A 157 -1.27 -3.21 10.04
CA GLU A 157 -2.52 -3.86 10.41
C GLU A 157 -2.60 -4.13 11.93
N GLU A 158 -1.56 -4.76 12.50
CA GLU A 158 -1.48 -5.07 13.94
C GLU A 158 -1.57 -3.81 14.82
N VAL A 159 -0.88 -2.73 14.43
CA VAL A 159 -0.92 -1.44 15.14
C VAL A 159 -2.32 -0.82 15.08
N LEU A 160 -2.98 -0.83 13.92
CA LEU A 160 -4.33 -0.29 13.75
C LEU A 160 -5.36 -1.10 14.54
N MET A 161 -5.23 -2.42 14.58
CA MET A 161 -6.06 -3.28 15.44
C MET A 161 -5.90 -2.91 16.91
N LYS A 162 -4.67 -2.69 17.37
CA LYS A 162 -4.40 -2.26 18.76
C LYS A 162 -4.98 -0.88 19.05
N LEU A 163 -4.92 0.05 18.11
CA LEU A 163 -5.62 1.33 18.24
C LEU A 163 -7.13 1.13 18.35
N ALA A 164 -7.74 0.24 17.56
CA ALA A 164 -9.18 0.00 17.58
C ALA A 164 -9.69 -0.63 18.89
N GLU A 165 -8.82 -1.37 19.60
CA GLU A 165 -9.12 -1.93 20.93
C GLU A 165 -9.16 -0.86 22.03
N HIS A 166 -8.49 0.28 21.83
CA HIS A 166 -8.52 1.38 22.80
C HIS A 166 -9.89 2.04 22.83
N LYS A 167 -10.48 2.14 24.02
CA LYS A 167 -11.70 2.93 24.24
C LYS A 167 -11.33 4.42 24.23
N PHE A 168 -11.85 5.15 23.25
CA PHE A 168 -11.72 6.60 23.13
C PHE A 168 -13.01 7.30 23.53
#